data_AF-A0A2N3FH34-F1
#
_entry.id   AF-A0A2N3FH34-F1
#
_cell.length_a   1.000
_cell.length_b   1.000
_cell.length_c   1.000
_cell.angle_alpha   90.00
_cell.angle_beta   90.00
_cell.angle_gamma   90.00
#
_symmetry.space_group_name_H-M   'P 1'
#
loop_
_entity.id
_entity.type
_entity.pdbx_description
1 polymer ?
#
loop_
_entity_poly.entity_id
_entity_poly.type
_entity_poly.pdbx_seq_one_letter_code
_entity_poly.pdbx_strand_id
1 'polypeptide(L)'
;MLGKVARHTPWGIQLRTVGHKRSRRTNAVQTVSIDSATCDRSPACPARRVCPKGAIVPVSGGVYPGSNGYTVIEDLCVGCGICARVCPGGAVNLG
;
A
#
# COMPACT_ATOMS: atom_id res chain seq x y z
N MET A 1 14.33 -0.50 25.80
CA MET A 1 15.78 -0.66 26.02
C MET A 1 16.49 0.42 25.23
N LEU A 2 17.11 1.40 25.90
CA LEU A 2 17.80 2.54 25.25
C LEU A 2 19.19 2.07 24.82
N GLY A 3 19.40 1.87 23.51
CA GLY A 3 20.75 1.70 22.97
C GLY A 3 21.48 3.04 23.00
N LYS A 4 22.60 3.14 23.70
CA LYS A 4 23.50 4.30 23.60
C LYS A 4 24.48 4.02 22.46
N VAL A 5 24.62 4.95 21.52
CA VAL A 5 25.64 4.87 20.47
C VAL A 5 26.80 5.78 20.89
N ALA A 6 27.97 5.19 21.12
CA ALA A 6 29.19 5.92 21.41
C ALA A 6 29.88 6.30 20.10
N ARG A 7 30.26 7.57 19.95
CA ARG A 7 31.16 8.02 18.88
C ARG A 7 32.42 8.58 19.50
N HIS A 8 33.56 8.02 19.09
CA HIS A 8 34.88 8.54 19.43
C HIS A 8 35.16 9.75 18.53
N THR A 9 35.30 10.93 19.13
CA THR A 9 35.80 12.13 18.44
C THR A 9 37.15 12.53 19.05
N PRO A 10 37.95 13.37 18.37
CA PRO A 10 39.28 13.77 18.86
C PRO A 10 39.26 14.54 20.20
N TRP A 11 38.08 14.91 20.71
CA TRP A 11 37.87 15.69 21.93
C TRP A 11 37.14 14.88 23.03
N GLY A 12 37.03 13.55 22.88
CA GLY A 12 36.43 12.64 23.86
C GLY A 12 35.34 11.72 23.30
N ILE A 13 34.69 10.95 24.18
CA ILE A 13 33.60 10.04 23.80
C ILE A 13 32.27 10.78 23.95
N GLN A 14 31.63 11.09 22.83
CA GLN A 14 30.32 11.74 22.86
C GLN A 14 29.21 10.69 22.85
N LEU A 15 28.54 10.53 24.00
CA LEU A 15 27.39 9.65 24.16
C LEU A 15 26.14 10.35 23.63
N ARG A 16 25.61 9.93 22.47
CA ARG A 16 24.28 10.35 22.04
C ARG A 16 23.25 9.30 22.46
N THR A 17 22.21 9.75 23.15
CA THR A 17 21.01 8.96 23.41
C THR A 17 20.27 8.73 22.08
N VAL A 18 20.32 7.50 21.56
CA VAL A 18 19.46 7.12 20.45
C VAL A 18 18.08 6.82 21.02
N GLY A 19 17.20 7.81 20.95
CA GLY A 19 15.77 7.55 21.03
C GLY A 19 15.34 6.95 19.70
N HIS A 20 15.02 5.65 19.67
CA HIS A 20 14.17 5.13 18.61
C HIS A 20 12.84 5.88 18.72
N LYS A 21 12.63 6.89 17.87
CA LYS A 21 11.29 7.43 17.64
C LYS A 21 10.48 6.31 17.03
N ARG A 22 9.94 5.43 17.87
CA ARG A 22 8.78 4.60 17.51
C ARG A 22 7.67 5.60 17.28
N SER A 23 7.54 5.99 16.02
CA SER A 23 6.39 6.70 15.50
C SER A 23 5.15 5.98 16.03
N ARG A 24 4.46 6.62 16.98
CA ARG A 24 3.08 6.27 17.28
C ARG A 24 2.29 6.67 16.04
N ARG A 25 2.19 5.79 15.08
CA ARG A 25 1.08 5.80 14.14
C ARG A 25 0.25 4.58 14.54
N THR A 26 -0.99 4.84 14.92
CA THR A 26 -2.04 3.83 14.78
C THR A 26 -1.84 3.14 13.43
N ASN A 27 -1.84 1.81 13.40
CA ASN A 27 -1.58 0.97 12.22
C ASN A 27 -2.70 1.11 11.17
N ALA A 28 -3.02 2.31 10.72
CA ALA A 28 -3.84 2.53 9.54
C ALA A 28 -2.91 2.36 8.34
N VAL A 29 -2.93 1.16 7.76
CA VAL A 29 -2.35 0.93 6.45
C VAL A 29 -3.09 1.87 5.48
N GLN A 30 -2.36 2.66 4.71
CA GLN A 30 -2.95 3.49 3.65
C GLN A 30 -3.60 2.55 2.63
N THR A 31 -4.92 2.45 2.69
CA THR A 31 -5.70 1.53 1.86
C THR A 31 -5.85 2.09 0.45
N VAL A 32 -6.05 1.19 -0.50
CA VAL A 32 -6.24 1.51 -1.92
C VAL A 32 -7.73 1.43 -2.22
N SER A 33 -8.27 2.39 -2.96
CA SER A 33 -9.64 2.38 -3.45
C SER A 33 -9.69 2.34 -4.98
N ILE A 34 -10.79 1.81 -5.53
CA ILE A 34 -11.04 1.74 -6.98
C ILE A 34 -12.28 2.56 -7.29
N ASP A 35 -12.14 3.59 -8.11
CA ASP A 35 -13.26 4.39 -8.62
C ASP A 35 -13.99 3.63 -9.73
N SER A 36 -15.22 3.23 -9.44
CA SER A 36 -16.08 2.47 -10.37
C SER A 36 -16.61 3.31 -11.53
N ALA A 37 -16.59 4.64 -11.43
CA ALA A 37 -16.97 5.54 -12.51
C ALA A 37 -15.86 5.64 -13.57
N THR A 38 -14.59 5.59 -13.15
CA THR A 38 -13.43 5.65 -14.04
C THR A 38 -12.95 4.26 -14.50
N CYS A 39 -13.27 3.19 -13.76
CA CYS A 39 -12.86 1.83 -14.11
C CYS A 39 -13.43 1.37 -15.46
N ASP A 40 -12.54 1.02 -16.40
CA ASP A 40 -12.87 0.48 -17.73
C ASP A 40 -13.35 -0.98 -17.71
N ARG A 41 -13.28 -1.65 -16.55
CA ARG A 41 -13.70 -3.04 -16.33
C ARG A 41 -12.99 -4.05 -17.25
N SER A 42 -11.75 -3.74 -17.65
CA SER A 42 -10.97 -4.62 -18.53
C SER A 42 -10.78 -6.01 -17.90
N PRO A 43 -11.13 -7.11 -18.61
CA PRO A 43 -10.92 -8.49 -18.13
C PRO A 43 -9.45 -8.79 -17.77
N ALA A 44 -8.55 -8.06 -18.41
CA ALA A 44 -7.10 -8.12 -18.26
C ALA A 44 -6.57 -7.05 -17.28
N CYS A 45 -7.33 -6.70 -16.24
CA CYS A 45 -6.99 -5.62 -15.31
C CYS A 45 -5.52 -5.68 -14.81
N PRO A 46 -4.66 -4.71 -15.19
CA PRO A 46 -3.24 -4.73 -14.80
C PRO A 46 -3.09 -4.54 -13.28
N ALA A 47 -3.90 -3.65 -12.67
CA ALA A 47 -3.90 -3.41 -11.23
C ALA A 47 -4.16 -4.70 -10.43
N ARG A 48 -5.11 -5.53 -10.88
CA ARG A 48 -5.38 -6.84 -10.29
C ARG A 48 -4.20 -7.80 -10.44
N ARG A 49 -3.62 -7.90 -11.64
CA ARG A 49 -2.53 -8.85 -11.94
C ARG A 49 -1.24 -8.55 -11.18
N VAL A 50 -0.93 -7.27 -10.93
CA VAL A 50 0.30 -6.89 -10.23
C VAL A 50 0.18 -6.94 -8.71
N CYS A 51 -1.01 -7.13 -8.15
CA CYS A 51 -1.21 -7.09 -6.70
C CYS A 51 -0.57 -8.33 -6.03
N PRO A 52 0.51 -8.18 -5.26
CA PRO A 52 1.23 -9.33 -4.70
C PRO A 52 0.47 -10.01 -3.55
N LYS A 53 -0.57 -9.36 -3.03
CA LYS A 53 -1.42 -9.87 -1.95
C LYS A 53 -2.76 -10.41 -2.44
N GLY A 54 -3.06 -10.31 -3.75
CA GLY A 54 -4.35 -10.70 -4.30
C GLY A 54 -5.53 -9.90 -3.75
N ALA A 55 -5.29 -8.70 -3.20
CA ALA A 55 -6.33 -7.89 -2.56
C ALA A 55 -7.36 -7.33 -3.54
N ILE A 56 -7.05 -7.25 -4.84
CA ILE A 56 -7.97 -6.75 -5.86
C ILE A 56 -8.76 -7.91 -6.46
N VAL A 57 -10.07 -7.92 -6.25
CA VAL A 57 -10.97 -9.01 -6.66
C VAL A 57 -12.11 -8.49 -7.52
N PRO A 58 -12.60 -9.27 -8.51
CA PRO A 58 -13.74 -8.87 -9.32
C PRO A 58 -15.00 -8.77 -8.45
N VAL A 59 -15.82 -7.76 -8.71
CA VAL A 59 -17.18 -7.71 -8.17
C VAL A 59 -17.98 -8.86 -8.81
N SER A 60 -18.80 -9.54 -8.00
CA SER A 60 -19.60 -10.67 -8.46
C SER A 60 -20.63 -10.27 -9.51
N GLY A 61 -20.97 -11.22 -10.39
CA GLY A 61 -21.94 -11.04 -11.47
C GLY A 61 -21.34 -10.58 -12.80
N GLY A 62 -22.19 -10.58 -13.82
CA GLY A 62 -21.84 -10.25 -15.20
C GLY A 62 -21.39 -11.45 -16.04
N VAL A 63 -21.03 -11.17 -17.30
CA VAL A 63 -20.73 -12.18 -18.33
C VAL A 63 -19.31 -12.75 -18.15
N TYR A 64 -18.38 -11.98 -17.58
CA TYR A 64 -17.01 -12.38 -17.31
C TYR A 64 -16.47 -11.81 -15.99
N PRO A 65 -15.41 -12.41 -15.40
CA PRO A 65 -14.80 -11.90 -14.17
C PRO A 65 -14.33 -10.45 -14.32
N GLY A 66 -14.93 -9.54 -13.56
CA GLY A 66 -14.65 -8.10 -13.63
C GLY A 66 -15.63 -7.29 -14.49
N SER A 67 -16.66 -7.91 -15.08
CA SER A 67 -17.74 -7.19 -15.80
C SER A 67 -18.41 -6.10 -14.98
N ASN A 68 -18.47 -6.26 -13.66
CA ASN A 68 -19.01 -5.27 -12.73
C ASN A 68 -17.92 -4.39 -12.07
N GLY A 69 -16.68 -4.50 -12.52
CA GLY A 69 -15.51 -3.83 -11.95
C GLY A 69 -14.79 -4.66 -10.89
N TYR A 70 -13.94 -3.98 -10.13
CA TYR A 70 -13.09 -4.60 -9.12
C TYR A 70 -13.24 -3.87 -7.78
N THR A 71 -13.02 -4.60 -6.69
CA THR A 71 -12.99 -4.07 -5.33
C THR A 71 -11.70 -4.51 -4.63
N VAL A 72 -11.40 -3.91 -3.48
CA VAL A 72 -10.21 -4.16 -2.67
C VAL A 72 -10.61 -4.80 -1.35
N ILE A 73 -10.01 -5.94 -1.02
CA ILE A 73 -10.10 -6.56 0.30
C ILE A 73 -9.09 -5.85 1.20
N GLU A 74 -9.58 -4.98 2.08
CA GLU A 74 -8.74 -4.13 2.94
C GLU A 74 -7.79 -4.95 3.83
N ASP A 75 -8.26 -6.08 4.38
CA ASP A 75 -7.46 -6.97 5.23
C ASP A 75 -6.23 -7.56 4.53
N LEU A 76 -6.27 -7.69 3.20
CA LEU A 76 -5.14 -8.17 2.40
C LEU A 76 -4.28 -7.02 1.86
N CYS A 77 -4.82 -5.80 1.84
CA CYS A 77 -4.15 -4.65 1.26
C CYS A 77 -3.08 -4.12 2.22
N VAL A 78 -1.83 -4.05 1.74
CA VAL A 78 -0.69 -3.50 2.51
C VAL A 78 -0.34 -2.06 2.10
N GLY A 79 -1.16 -1.42 1.25
CA GLY A 79 -0.95 -0.03 0.86
C GLY A 79 0.29 0.25 0.01
N CYS A 80 0.82 -0.74 -0.69
CA CYS A 80 2.07 -0.59 -1.45
C CYS A 80 1.98 0.29 -2.71
N GLY A 81 0.77 0.59 -3.19
CA GLY A 81 0.54 1.49 -4.33
C GLY A 81 0.99 1.01 -5.70
N ILE A 82 1.41 -0.26 -5.87
CA ILE A 82 1.81 -0.79 -7.18
C ILE A 82 0.64 -0.75 -8.17
N CYS A 83 -0.56 -1.15 -7.73
CA CYS A 83 -1.78 -1.13 -8.53
C CYS A 83 -2.14 0.28 -9.04
N ALA A 84 -1.98 1.31 -8.21
CA ALA A 84 -2.22 2.70 -8.58
C ALA A 84 -1.27 3.16 -9.70
N ARG A 85 0.01 2.79 -9.61
CA ARG A 85 1.04 3.17 -10.61
C ARG A 85 0.84 2.52 -11.97
N VAL A 86 0.23 1.33 -12.04
CA VAL A 86 0.07 0.59 -13.30
C VAL A 86 -1.32 0.73 -13.92
N CYS A 87 -2.27 1.37 -13.24
CA CYS A 87 -3.63 1.53 -13.77
C CYS A 87 -3.61 2.61 -14.87
N PRO A 88 -3.79 2.27 -16.15
CA PRO A 88 -3.70 3.25 -17.24
C PRO A 88 -4.88 4.22 -17.21
N GLY A 89 -6.04 3.78 -16.71
CA GLY A 89 -7.24 4.60 -16.58
C GLY A 89 -7.26 5.51 -15.35
N GLY A 90 -6.25 5.46 -14.48
CA GLY A 90 -6.21 6.29 -13.27
C GLY A 90 -7.33 6.00 -12.26
N ALA A 91 -8.02 4.86 -12.39
CA ALA A 91 -9.16 4.50 -11.54
C ALA A 91 -8.78 4.04 -10.12
N VAL A 92 -7.49 3.96 -9.79
CA VAL A 92 -6.99 3.40 -8.53
C VAL A 92 -6.32 4.49 -7.70
N ASN A 93 -6.87 4.78 -6.53
CA ASN A 93 -6.39 5.84 -5.62
C ASN A 93 -5.68 5.26 -4.39
N LEU A 94 -4.68 5.98 -3.89
CA LEU A 94 -4.00 5.68 -2.63
C LEU A 94 -4.51 6.64 -1.56
N GLY A 95 -4.98 6.12 -0.43
CA GLY A 95 -5.34 6.91 0.76
C GLY A 95 -4.15 7.35 1.58
#